data_AF-A0A0E2DAU8-F1
#
_entry.id   AF-A0A0E2DAU8-F1
#
_cell.length_a   1.000
_cell.length_b   1.000
_cell.length_c   1.000
_cell.angle_alpha   90.00
_cell.angle_beta   90.00
_cell.angle_gamma   90.00
#
_symmetry.space_group_name_H-M   'P 1'
#
loop_
_entity.id
_entity.type
_entity.pdbx_description
1 polymer ?
#
loop_
_entity_poly.entity_id
_entity_poly.type
_entity_poly.pdbx_seq_one_letter_code
_entity_poly.pdbx_strand_id
1 'polypeptide(L)'
;MAAKKEMIDQAIERRQHCLNTSESDRALMIEYIREFVELKRGNQILLARESGIPQSKISNLLNGTGTSAGMETLVILALAVKNIT
;
A
#
# COMPACT_ATOMS: atom_id res chain seq x y z
N MET A 1 28.37 14.90 19.25
CA MET A 1 27.54 13.75 19.68
C MET A 1 26.09 14.14 19.94
N ALA A 2 25.82 15.28 20.59
CA ALA A 2 24.45 15.78 20.83
C ALA A 2 23.57 15.88 19.57
N ALA A 3 24.06 16.52 18.50
CA ALA A 3 23.29 16.65 17.25
C ALA A 3 22.94 15.30 16.59
N LYS A 4 23.83 14.30 16.65
CA LYS A 4 23.54 12.95 16.14
C LYS A 4 22.47 12.24 16.96
N LYS A 5 22.46 12.46 18.29
CA LYS A 5 21.47 11.87 19.19
C LYS A 5 20.08 12.41 18.90
N GLU A 6 19.96 13.74 18.77
CA GLU A 6 18.70 14.40 18.42
C GLU A 6 18.14 13.92 17.07
N MET A 7 19.00 13.76 16.05
CA MET A 7 18.58 13.20 14.75
C MET A 7 18.05 11.77 14.86
N ILE A 8 18.64 10.94 15.72
CA ILE A 8 18.19 9.56 15.94
C ILE A 8 16.87 9.53 16.71
N ASP A 9 16.72 10.37 17.74
CA ASP A 9 15.46 10.47 18.51
C ASP A 9 14.29 10.86 17.58
N GLN A 10 14.49 11.87 16.71
CA GLN A 10 13.50 12.25 15.70
C GLN A 10 13.21 11.12 14.69
N ALA A 11 14.21 10.32 14.31
CA ALA A 11 13.99 9.20 13.40
C ALA A 11 13.16 8.08 14.05
N ILE A 12 13.40 7.82 15.35
CA ILE A 12 12.63 6.85 16.14
C ILE A 12 11.19 7.32 16.29
N GLU A 13 10.96 8.59 16.66
CA GLU A 13 9.61 9.15 16.81
C GLU A 13 8.79 9.05 15.52
N ARG A 14 9.39 9.44 14.38
CA ARG A 14 8.75 9.27 13.07
C ARG A 14 8.40 7.81 12.80
N ARG A 15 9.29 6.87 13.12
CA ARG A 15 9.03 5.44 12.89
C ARG A 15 7.95 4.90 13.81
N GLN A 16 7.94 5.30 15.08
CA GLN A 16 6.94 4.90 16.06
C GLN A 16 5.55 5.37 15.64
N HIS A 17 5.44 6.62 15.16
CA HIS A 17 4.20 7.14 14.60
C HIS A 17 3.69 6.28 13.43
N CYS A 18 4.55 5.96 12.46
CA CYS A 18 4.16 5.09 11.34
C CYS A 18 3.77 3.66 11.76
N LEU A 19 4.37 3.13 12.82
CA LEU A 19 4.01 1.81 13.35
C LEU A 19 2.61 1.83 13.98
N ASN A 20 2.29 2.90 14.72
CA ASN A 20 0.99 3.05 15.37
C ASN A 20 -0.17 3.14 14.36
N THR A 21 0.07 3.66 13.15
CA THR A 21 -0.95 3.76 12.08
C THR A 21 -0.85 2.65 11.05
N SER A 22 0.13 1.75 11.15
CA SER A 22 0.45 0.82 10.05
C SER A 22 -0.71 -0.10 9.67
N GLU A 23 -1.52 -0.57 10.63
CA GLU A 23 -2.66 -1.43 10.34
C GLU A 23 -3.84 -0.65 9.73
N SER A 24 -4.13 0.54 10.25
CA SER A 24 -5.18 1.39 9.69
C SER A 24 -4.83 1.87 8.28
N ASP A 25 -3.58 2.29 8.05
CA ASP A 25 -3.09 2.72 6.75
C ASP A 25 -3.15 1.57 5.74
N ARG A 26 -2.78 0.36 6.20
CA ARG A 26 -2.90 -0.86 5.41
C ARG A 26 -4.35 -1.13 5.00
N ALA A 27 -5.29 -1.08 5.94
CA ALA A 27 -6.70 -1.32 5.67
C ALA A 27 -7.26 -0.28 4.67
N LEU A 28 -6.96 0.99 4.89
CA LEU A 28 -7.36 2.09 4.00
C LEU A 28 -6.86 1.89 2.57
N MET A 29 -5.59 1.52 2.39
CA MET A 29 -5.05 1.26 1.05
C MET A 29 -5.72 0.06 0.37
N ILE A 30 -6.00 -1.01 1.12
CA ILE A 30 -6.67 -2.19 0.57
C ILE A 30 -8.08 -1.82 0.10
N GLU A 31 -8.84 -1.08 0.90
CA GLU A 31 -10.19 -0.63 0.53
C GLU A 31 -10.14 0.30 -0.68
N TYR A 32 -9.22 1.27 -0.72
CA TYR A 32 -9.05 2.15 -1.88
C TYR A 32 -8.75 1.38 -3.18
N ILE A 33 -7.88 0.37 -3.09
CA ILE A 33 -7.56 -0.51 -4.23
C ILE A 33 -8.79 -1.34 -4.63
N ARG A 34 -9.54 -1.87 -3.65
CA ARG A 34 -10.75 -2.67 -3.86
C ARG A 34 -11.81 -1.86 -4.58
N GLU A 35 -12.13 -0.67 -4.08
CA GLU A 35 -13.09 0.25 -4.69
C GLU A 35 -12.75 0.48 -6.16
N PHE A 36 -11.48 0.80 -6.46
CA PHE A 36 -11.05 1.00 -7.84
C PHE A 36 -11.26 -0.24 -8.72
N VAL A 37 -10.87 -1.43 -8.24
CA VAL A 37 -11.00 -2.67 -9.02
C VAL A 37 -12.46 -3.04 -9.26
N GLU A 38 -13.34 -2.82 -8.28
CA GLU A 38 -14.75 -3.17 -8.36
C GLU A 38 -15.57 -2.19 -9.23
N LEU A 39 -15.10 -0.95 -9.44
CA LEU A 39 -15.78 0.03 -10.30
C LEU A 39 -16.00 -0.46 -11.74
N LYS A 40 -15.04 -1.19 -12.34
CA LYS A 40 -15.16 -1.74 -13.70
C LYS A 40 -14.38 -3.04 -13.83
N ARG A 41 -14.95 -4.05 -14.51
CA ARG A 41 -14.30 -5.37 -14.74
C ARG A 41 -12.88 -5.30 -15.32
N GLY A 42 -12.55 -4.28 -16.11
CA GLY A 42 -11.21 -4.09 -16.69
C GLY A 42 -10.17 -3.46 -15.76
N ASN A 43 -10.59 -2.94 -14.61
CA ASN A 43 -9.71 -2.14 -13.75
C ASN A 43 -8.63 -2.98 -13.07
N GLN A 44 -8.89 -4.26 -12.79
CA GLN A 44 -7.84 -5.13 -12.25
C GLN A 44 -6.69 -5.34 -13.25
N ILE A 45 -7.01 -5.48 -14.54
CA ILE A 45 -6.02 -5.64 -15.61
C ILE A 45 -5.28 -4.32 -15.82
N LEU A 46 -6.01 -3.20 -15.83
CA LEU A 46 -5.42 -1.87 -15.93
C LEU A 46 -4.47 -1.60 -14.76
N LEU A 47 -4.88 -1.90 -13.52
CA LEU A 47 -4.04 -1.73 -12.34
C LEU A 47 -2.78 -2.58 -12.42
N ALA A 48 -2.89 -3.84 -12.87
CA ALA A 48 -1.74 -4.71 -13.04
C ALA A 48 -0.72 -4.13 -14.03
N ARG A 49 -1.21 -3.54 -15.13
CA ARG A 49 -0.39 -2.90 -16.15
C ARG A 49 0.34 -1.66 -15.61
N GLU A 50 -0.40 -0.74 -14.97
CA GLU A 50 0.15 0.54 -14.52
C GLU A 50 1.07 0.40 -13.30
N SER A 51 0.79 -0.57 -12.41
CA SER A 51 1.59 -0.81 -11.21
C SER A 51 2.78 -1.74 -11.45
N GLY A 52 2.81 -2.48 -12.56
CA GLY A 52 3.76 -3.59 -12.77
C GLY A 52 3.56 -4.79 -11.84
N ILE A 53 2.50 -4.80 -11.02
CA ILE A 53 2.19 -5.91 -10.11
C ILE A 53 1.33 -6.95 -10.84
N PRO A 54 1.68 -8.24 -10.78
CA PRO A 54 0.90 -9.29 -11.44
C PRO A 54 -0.58 -9.29 -10.99
N GLN A 55 -1.49 -9.47 -11.95
CA GLN A 55 -2.93 -9.52 -11.68
C GLN A 55 -3.30 -10.59 -10.64
N SER A 56 -2.60 -11.72 -10.62
CA SER A 56 -2.77 -12.78 -9.61
C SER A 56 -2.44 -12.30 -8.20
N LYS A 57 -1.42 -11.45 -8.02
CA LYS A 57 -1.04 -10.87 -6.74
C LYS A 57 -2.08 -9.86 -6.26
N ILE A 58 -2.66 -9.09 -7.18
CA ILE A 58 -3.80 -8.19 -6.88
C ILE A 58 -5.04 -9.02 -6.49
N SER A 59 -5.33 -10.11 -7.20
CA SER A 59 -6.46 -10.98 -6.86
C SER A 59 -6.29 -11.59 -5.47
N ASN A 60 -5.09 -12.07 -5.15
CA ASN A 60 -4.76 -12.63 -3.84
C ASN A 60 -4.93 -11.60 -2.72
N LEU A 61 -4.47 -10.37 -2.95
CA LEU A 61 -4.68 -9.26 -2.04
C LEU A 61 -6.17 -9.03 -1.74
N LEU A 62 -6.99 -8.91 -2.79
CA LEU A 62 -8.42 -8.59 -2.65
C LEU A 62 -9.24 -9.74 -2.06
N ASN A 63 -8.83 -10.98 -2.30
CA ASN A 63 -9.53 -12.16 -1.77
C ASN A 63 -9.00 -12.61 -0.40
N GLY A 64 -7.96 -11.95 0.13
CA GLY A 64 -7.30 -12.36 1.37
C GLY A 64 -6.62 -13.74 1.27
N THR A 65 -6.25 -14.17 0.07
CA THR A 65 -5.64 -15.47 -0.19
C THR A 65 -4.13 -15.37 -0.42
N GLY A 66 -3.39 -16.44 -0.11
CA GLY A 66 -1.94 -16.48 -0.31
C GLY A 66 -1.15 -15.59 0.67
N THR A 67 0.04 -15.15 0.25
CA THR A 67 0.90 -14.30 1.09
C THR A 67 0.36 -12.87 1.11
N SER A 68 0.12 -12.38 2.33
CA SER A 68 -0.26 -10.99 2.60
C SER A 68 0.66 -9.99 1.88
N ALA A 69 0.08 -9.04 1.14
CA ALA A 69 0.87 -7.99 0.52
C ALA A 69 1.52 -7.09 1.59
N GLY A 70 2.83 -6.88 1.45
CA GLY A 70 3.57 -5.92 2.27
C GLY A 70 3.18 -4.48 1.94
N MET A 71 3.47 -3.56 2.87
CA MET A 71 3.14 -2.13 2.75
C MET A 71 3.67 -1.50 1.46
N GLU A 72 4.87 -1.88 1.01
CA GLU A 72 5.44 -1.37 -0.24
C GLU A 72 4.57 -1.71 -1.46
N THR A 73 4.07 -2.96 -1.55
CA THR A 73 3.16 -3.36 -2.63
C THR A 73 1.85 -2.58 -2.56
N LEU A 74 1.31 -2.35 -1.36
CA LEU A 74 0.09 -1.57 -1.17
C LEU A 74 0.27 -0.12 -1.61
N VAL A 75 1.40 0.50 -1.26
CA VAL A 75 1.73 1.87 -1.67
C VAL A 75 1.85 1.97 -3.19
N ILE A 76 2.55 1.03 -3.84
CA ILE A 76 2.68 1.00 -5.30
C ILE A 76 1.30 0.89 -5.97
N LEU A 77 0.44 -0.01 -5.49
CA LEU A 77 -0.91 -0.18 -6.03
C LEU A 77 -1.77 1.06 -5.80
N ALA A 78 -1.78 1.63 -4.60
CA ALA A 78 -2.56 2.83 -4.28
C ALA A 78 -2.10 4.05 -5.09
N LEU A 79 -0.79 4.22 -5.30
CA LEU A 79 -0.25 5.27 -6.17
C LEU A 79 -0.66 5.07 -7.62
N ALA A 80 -0.65 3.83 -8.13
CA ALA A 80 -1.12 3.53 -9.47
C ALA A 80 -2.61 3.85 -9.62
N VAL A 81 -3.45 3.48 -8.65
CA VAL A 81 -4.88 3.87 -8.64
C VAL A 81 -5.03 5.38 -8.70
N LYS A 82 -4.34 6.13 -7.83
CA LYS A 82 -4.37 7.59 -7.80
C LYS A 82 -3.96 8.25 -9.13
N ASN A 83 -3.08 7.61 -9.89
CA ASN A 83 -2.64 8.14 -11.19
C ASN A 83 -3.61 7.80 -12.34
N ILE A 84 -4.43 6.76 -12.18
CA ILE A 84 -5.45 6.36 -13.17
C ILE A 84 -6.73 7.18 -13.01
N THR A 85 -7.11 7.48 -11.76
CA THR A 85 -8.33 8.23 -11.39
C THR A 85 -8.10 9.73 -11.35
#